data_AF-A0A2V7IMN8-F1
#
_entry.id   AF-A0A2V7IMN8-F1
#
_cell.length_a   1.000
_cell.length_b   1.000
_cell.length_c   1.000
_cell.angle_alpha   90.00
_cell.angle_beta   90.00
_cell.angle_gamma   90.00
#
_symmetry.space_group_name_H-M   'P 1'
#
loop_
_entity.id
_entity.type
_entity.pdbx_description
1 polymer ?
#
loop_
_entity_poly.entity_id
_entity_poly.type
_entity_poly.pdbx_seq_one_letter_code
_entity_poly.pdbx_strand_id
1 'polypeptide(L)'
;MGAGVLWALIAYLTHFAFSWGAVGLGALVGLAVRKAAGQGNPSLGITAAALATGALVFGKLLIHLFALQPMIEDEMLGNQEAVNVAYFLDMAHRRAFSPELQAALPEVVWSDSTLLSDSVPRPLRARMLQEALDSARRAPLVERKVVVHRAVSSVVKIIGQQVGFSKVFRAEFDFWDVLFIALAISAAWRIASKSSGTQHAATVEEERAASLAEERRRRQEEVRRARGEPPS
;
A
#
# COMPACT_ATOMS: atom_id res chain seq x y z
N MET A 1 -14.31 8.19 4.23
CA MET A 1 -14.05 7.86 2.80
C MET A 1 -13.27 8.93 2.03
N GLY A 2 -13.07 10.16 2.54
CA GLY A 2 -12.39 11.24 1.79
C GLY A 2 -10.86 11.12 1.66
N ALA A 3 -10.16 10.46 2.59
CA ALA A 3 -8.69 10.44 2.58
C ALA A 3 -8.10 9.53 1.48
N GLY A 4 -8.72 8.37 1.21
CA GLY A 4 -8.25 7.44 0.18
C GLY A 4 -8.45 7.98 -1.23
N VAL A 5 -9.59 8.63 -1.49
CA VAL A 5 -9.90 9.23 -2.79
C VAL A 5 -9.01 10.45 -3.07
N LEU A 6 -8.80 11.30 -2.07
CA LEU A 6 -7.91 12.46 -2.18
C LEU A 6 -6.46 12.03 -2.47
N TRP A 7 -6.02 10.90 -1.91
CA TRP A 7 -4.66 10.41 -2.15
C TRP A 7 -4.48 9.65 -3.45
N ALA A 8 -5.47 8.89 -3.92
CA ALA A 8 -5.45 8.32 -5.26
C ALA A 8 -5.27 9.44 -6.32
N LEU A 9 -5.88 10.60 -6.08
CA LEU A 9 -5.74 11.78 -6.93
C LEU A 9 -4.34 12.41 -6.85
N ILE A 10 -3.75 12.54 -5.65
CA ILE A 10 -2.40 13.12 -5.49
C ILE A 10 -1.32 12.19 -6.06
N ALA A 11 -1.42 10.87 -5.85
CA ALA A 11 -0.50 9.89 -6.41
C ALA A 11 -0.56 9.88 -7.95
N TYR A 12 -1.77 9.98 -8.51
CA TYR A 12 -1.97 10.13 -9.95
C TYR A 12 -1.33 11.42 -10.51
N LEU A 13 -1.36 12.53 -9.74
CA LEU A 13 -0.86 13.82 -10.21
C LEU A 13 0.64 14.04 -10.02
N THR A 14 1.29 13.35 -9.08
CA THR A 14 2.66 13.72 -8.66
C THR A 14 3.77 12.82 -9.20
N HIS A 15 3.47 11.64 -9.75
CA HIS A 15 4.45 10.70 -10.32
C HIS A 15 5.71 10.41 -9.45
N PHE A 16 5.70 10.77 -8.16
CA PHE A 16 6.84 10.65 -7.26
C PHE A 16 6.64 9.49 -6.28
N ALA A 17 7.16 8.34 -6.68
CA ALA A 17 7.38 7.22 -5.77
C ALA A 17 8.65 7.50 -4.96
N PHE A 18 8.58 8.20 -3.80
CA PHE A 18 9.37 7.88 -2.59
C PHE A 18 9.11 8.84 -1.40
N SER A 19 8.70 8.22 -0.29
CA SER A 19 8.82 8.56 1.15
C SER A 19 8.26 9.85 1.78
N TRP A 20 8.12 11.02 1.12
CA TRP A 20 7.64 12.23 1.83
C TRP A 20 6.13 12.19 2.15
N GLY A 21 5.35 11.53 1.31
CA GLY A 21 3.92 11.28 1.56
C GLY A 21 3.67 10.38 2.77
N ALA A 22 4.55 9.42 3.04
CA ALA A 22 4.47 8.54 4.21
C ALA A 22 4.75 9.29 5.52
N VAL A 23 5.65 10.27 5.51
CA VAL A 23 5.92 11.16 6.66
C VAL A 23 4.72 12.07 6.94
N GLY A 24 4.13 12.68 5.90
CA GLY A 24 2.92 13.50 6.03
C GLY A 24 1.69 12.70 6.50
N LEU A 25 1.55 11.45 6.02
CA LEU A 25 0.52 10.52 6.46
C LEU A 25 0.72 10.09 7.91
N GLY A 26 1.96 9.77 8.32
CA GLY A 26 2.30 9.46 9.71
C GLY A 26 1.99 10.63 10.66
N ALA A 27 2.23 11.87 10.22
CA ALA A 27 1.90 13.07 10.98
C ALA A 27 0.37 13.28 11.10
N LEU A 28 -0.39 13.12 10.01
CA LEU A 28 -1.84 13.28 10.00
C LEU A 28 -2.56 12.18 10.77
N VAL A 29 -2.12 10.93 10.63
CA VAL A 29 -2.61 9.80 11.44
C VAL A 29 -2.24 10.02 12.90
N GLY A 30 -1.01 10.45 13.21
CA GLY A 30 -0.61 10.81 14.57
C GLY A 30 -1.46 11.93 15.18
N LEU A 31 -1.84 12.95 14.39
CA LEU A 31 -2.74 14.03 14.80
C LEU A 31 -4.17 13.54 15.01
N ALA A 32 -4.70 12.71 14.11
CA ALA A 32 -6.03 12.12 14.22
C ALA A 32 -6.12 11.18 15.43
N VAL A 33 -5.10 10.37 15.67
CA VAL A 33 -4.97 9.49 16.84
C VAL A 33 -4.84 10.32 18.12
N ARG A 34 -4.06 11.41 18.13
CA ARG A 34 -3.99 12.34 19.27
C ARG A 34 -5.35 12.94 19.59
N LYS A 35 -6.14 13.30 18.57
CA LYS A 35 -7.49 13.87 18.75
C LYS A 35 -8.50 12.81 19.22
N ALA A 36 -8.42 11.58 18.70
CA ALA A 36 -9.31 10.47 19.07
C ALA A 36 -8.97 9.85 20.45
N ALA A 37 -7.69 9.81 20.82
CA ALA A 37 -7.21 9.32 22.11
C ALA A 37 -7.68 10.18 23.30
N GLY A 38 -8.18 11.39 23.06
CA GLY A 38 -8.84 12.22 24.06
C GLY A 38 -10.22 11.71 24.50
N GLN A 39 -10.83 10.76 23.77
CA GLN A 39 -12.21 10.29 24.00
C GLN A 39 -12.32 8.97 24.77
N GLY A 40 -11.19 8.36 25.18
CA GLY A 40 -11.19 7.30 26.20
C GLY A 40 -12.07 6.06 25.94
N ASN A 41 -12.28 5.67 24.68
CA ASN A 41 -13.07 4.46 24.35
C ASN A 41 -12.18 3.40 23.66
N PRO A 42 -12.00 2.21 24.25
CA PRO A 42 -11.10 1.17 23.73
C PRO A 42 -11.57 0.60 22.37
N SER A 43 -12.88 0.64 22.09
CA SER A 43 -13.43 0.21 20.79
C SER A 43 -12.98 1.13 19.64
N LEU A 44 -12.75 2.42 19.91
CA LEU A 44 -12.24 3.38 18.91
C LEU A 44 -10.78 3.09 18.56
N GLY A 45 -9.96 2.64 19.51
CA GLY A 45 -8.56 2.28 19.26
C GLY A 45 -8.42 1.07 18.33
N ILE A 46 -9.19 0.01 18.60
CA ILE A 46 -9.20 -1.20 17.76
C ILE A 46 -9.70 -0.88 16.35
N THR A 47 -10.78 -0.09 16.25
CA THR A 47 -11.35 0.32 14.96
C THR A 47 -10.36 1.17 14.16
N ALA A 48 -9.63 2.08 14.82
CA ALA A 48 -8.60 2.90 14.18
C ALA A 48 -7.43 2.06 13.64
N ALA A 49 -6.94 1.07 14.40
CA ALA A 49 -5.88 0.17 13.93
C ALA A 49 -6.34 -0.73 12.77
N ALA A 50 -7.58 -1.25 12.84
CA ALA A 50 -8.16 -2.04 11.75
C ALA A 50 -8.30 -1.20 10.47
N LEU A 51 -8.78 0.04 10.59
CA LEU A 51 -8.89 0.95 9.45
C LEU A 51 -7.52 1.36 8.90
N ALA A 52 -6.52 1.62 9.75
CA ALA A 52 -5.17 1.95 9.30
C ALA A 52 -4.51 0.80 8.55
N THR A 53 -4.62 -0.41 9.10
CA THR A 53 -4.08 -1.64 8.47
C THR A 53 -4.82 -1.93 7.15
N GLY A 54 -6.15 -1.86 7.17
CA GLY A 54 -6.96 -2.06 5.97
C GLY A 54 -6.66 -1.03 4.89
N ALA A 55 -6.47 0.24 5.26
CA ALA A 55 -6.11 1.30 4.32
C ALA A 55 -4.72 1.09 3.70
N LEU A 56 -3.75 0.58 4.47
CA LEU A 56 -2.41 0.24 3.95
C LEU A 56 -2.51 -0.89 2.91
N VAL A 57 -3.18 -1.99 3.27
CA VAL A 57 -3.35 -3.14 2.37
C VAL A 57 -4.12 -2.74 1.11
N PHE A 58 -5.21 -1.99 1.27
CA PHE A 58 -6.00 -1.52 0.15
C PHE A 58 -5.24 -0.52 -0.72
N GLY A 59 -4.45 0.37 -0.13
CA GLY A 59 -3.59 1.31 -0.86
C GLY A 59 -2.57 0.60 -1.75
N LYS A 60 -1.86 -0.41 -1.19
CA LYS A 60 -0.95 -1.25 -2.00
C LYS A 60 -1.69 -1.98 -3.10
N LEU A 61 -2.88 -2.52 -2.81
CA LEU A 61 -3.69 -3.22 -3.80
C LEU A 61 -4.03 -2.30 -4.99
N LEU A 62 -4.42 -1.05 -4.72
CA LEU A 62 -4.69 -0.08 -5.78
C LEU A 62 -3.43 0.26 -6.58
N ILE A 63 -2.28 0.44 -5.92
CA ILE A 63 -1.01 0.69 -6.61
C ILE A 63 -0.68 -0.48 -7.53
N HIS A 64 -0.75 -1.71 -7.03
CA HIS A 64 -0.48 -2.91 -7.79
C HIS A 64 -1.40 -3.06 -9.01
N LEU A 65 -2.70 -2.79 -8.84
CA LEU A 65 -3.69 -2.97 -9.90
C LEU A 65 -3.71 -1.84 -10.94
N PHE A 66 -3.44 -0.60 -10.54
CA PHE A 66 -3.68 0.56 -11.39
C PHE A 66 -2.45 1.44 -11.65
N ALA A 67 -1.52 1.52 -10.72
CA ALA A 67 -0.39 2.45 -10.81
C ALA A 67 0.92 1.77 -11.24
N LEU A 68 1.07 0.46 -10.98
CA LEU A 68 2.32 -0.25 -11.22
C LEU A 68 2.68 -0.28 -12.71
N GLN A 69 1.73 -0.68 -13.57
CA GLN A 69 1.95 -0.71 -15.02
C GLN A 69 2.31 0.66 -15.60
N PRO A 70 1.52 1.74 -15.42
CA PRO A 70 1.87 3.04 -15.98
C PRO A 70 3.17 3.61 -15.40
N MET A 71 3.50 3.33 -14.14
CA MET A 71 4.78 3.75 -13.55
C MET A 71 5.97 3.04 -14.20
N ILE A 72 5.87 1.73 -14.46
CA ILE A 72 6.90 0.99 -15.21
C ILE A 72 7.01 1.53 -16.63
N GLU A 73 5.87 1.81 -17.30
CA GLU A 73 5.87 2.37 -18.66
C GLU A 73 6.56 3.73 -18.72
N ASP A 74 6.25 4.64 -17.80
CA ASP A 74 6.88 5.96 -17.72
C ASP A 74 8.40 5.86 -17.47
N GLU A 75 8.81 5.00 -16.54
CA GLU A 75 10.24 4.75 -16.24
C GLU A 75 10.96 4.16 -17.46
N MET A 76 10.34 3.19 -18.15
CA MET A 76 10.92 2.60 -19.36
C MET A 76 11.03 3.63 -20.48
N LEU A 77 10.07 4.53 -20.64
CA LEU A 77 10.12 5.60 -21.62
C LEU A 77 11.20 6.65 -21.31
N GLY A 78 11.49 6.87 -20.02
CA GLY A 78 12.59 7.71 -19.56
C GLY A 78 13.97 7.12 -19.78
N ASN A 79 14.08 5.80 -19.96
CA ASN A 79 15.35 5.08 -20.12
C ASN A 79 15.48 4.47 -21.53
N GLN A 80 16.38 5.03 -22.35
CA GLN A 80 16.61 4.57 -23.72
C GLN A 80 17.01 3.09 -23.79
N GLU A 81 17.77 2.57 -22.81
CA GLU A 81 18.14 1.15 -22.76
C GLU A 81 16.90 0.27 -22.55
N ALA A 82 15.99 0.68 -21.67
CA ALA A 82 14.74 -0.03 -21.43
C ALA A 82 13.83 -0.02 -22.67
N VAL A 83 13.76 1.09 -23.40
CA VAL A 83 13.07 1.14 -24.70
C VAL A 83 13.68 0.16 -25.69
N ASN A 84 15.00 0.07 -25.78
CA ASN A 84 15.67 -0.87 -26.71
C ASN A 84 15.32 -2.33 -26.38
N VAL A 85 15.27 -2.68 -25.09
CA VAL A 85 14.83 -4.01 -24.63
C VAL A 85 13.36 -4.25 -24.97
N ALA A 86 12.48 -3.26 -24.80
CA ALA A 86 11.06 -3.37 -25.16
C ALA A 86 10.89 -3.65 -26.67
N TYR A 87 11.65 -2.96 -27.52
CA TYR A 87 11.66 -3.21 -28.97
C TYR A 87 12.18 -4.61 -29.31
N PHE A 88 13.25 -5.05 -28.66
CA PHE A 88 13.78 -6.40 -28.85
C PHE A 88 12.73 -7.47 -28.52
N LEU A 89 12.06 -7.32 -27.38
CA LEU A 89 10.99 -8.24 -26.95
C LEU A 89 9.78 -8.20 -27.88
N ASP A 90 9.33 -7.01 -28.30
CA ASP A 90 8.19 -6.88 -29.21
C ASP A 90 8.49 -7.46 -30.59
N MET A 91 9.67 -7.18 -31.15
CA MET A 91 10.09 -7.73 -32.44
C MET A 91 10.25 -9.25 -32.38
N ALA A 92 10.77 -9.78 -31.28
CA ALA A 92 10.90 -11.21 -31.08
C ALA A 92 9.54 -11.90 -30.97
N HIS A 93 8.62 -11.33 -30.20
CA HIS A 93 7.26 -11.88 -30.05
C HIS A 93 6.47 -11.84 -31.37
N ARG A 94 6.64 -10.79 -32.16
CA ARG A 94 5.93 -10.59 -33.44
C ARG A 94 6.60 -11.22 -34.65
N ARG A 95 7.81 -11.77 -34.48
CA ARG A 95 8.66 -12.20 -35.61
C ARG A 95 8.84 -11.07 -36.62
N ALA A 96 9.17 -9.88 -36.14
CA ALA A 96 9.31 -8.66 -36.96
C ALA A 96 10.76 -8.34 -37.34
N PHE A 97 11.70 -9.25 -37.08
CA PHE A 97 13.09 -9.12 -37.54
C PHE A 97 13.20 -9.26 -39.06
N SER A 98 14.35 -8.88 -39.62
CA SER A 98 14.64 -9.04 -41.04
C SER A 98 14.48 -10.49 -41.53
N PRO A 99 14.01 -10.72 -42.77
CA PRO A 99 13.79 -12.07 -43.31
C PRO A 99 15.05 -12.95 -43.24
N GLU A 100 16.23 -12.35 -43.44
CA GLU A 100 17.52 -13.03 -43.34
C GLU A 100 17.79 -13.53 -41.92
N LEU A 101 17.44 -12.72 -40.91
CA LEU A 101 17.59 -13.08 -39.51
C LEU A 101 16.56 -14.13 -39.10
N GLN A 102 15.31 -14.02 -39.58
CA GLN A 102 14.27 -15.02 -39.33
C GLN A 102 14.66 -16.39 -39.91
N ALA A 103 15.21 -16.44 -41.13
CA ALA A 103 15.66 -17.67 -41.76
C ALA A 103 16.85 -18.31 -41.03
N ALA A 104 17.68 -17.50 -40.37
CA ALA A 104 18.83 -17.97 -39.61
C ALA A 104 18.48 -18.40 -38.16
N LEU A 105 17.29 -18.08 -37.67
CA LEU A 105 16.86 -18.40 -36.31
C LEU A 105 16.25 -19.80 -36.23
N PRO A 106 16.70 -20.66 -35.30
CA PRO A 106 16.06 -21.95 -35.06
C PRO A 106 14.58 -21.76 -34.64
N GLU A 107 13.68 -22.63 -35.10
CA GLU A 107 12.24 -22.53 -34.77
C GLU A 107 11.96 -22.50 -33.25
N VAL A 108 12.84 -23.12 -32.46
CA VAL A 108 12.75 -23.20 -30.99
C VAL A 108 12.90 -21.82 -30.31
N VAL A 109 13.52 -20.84 -30.98
CA VAL A 109 13.77 -19.48 -30.44
C VAL A 109 12.49 -18.66 -30.28
N TRP A 110 11.42 -19.03 -30.96
CA TRP A 110 10.14 -18.31 -30.90
C TRP A 110 9.24 -18.74 -29.74
N SER A 111 9.75 -19.54 -28.81
CA SER A 111 9.05 -19.83 -27.56
C SER A 111 9.44 -18.80 -26.50
N ASP A 112 8.46 -18.25 -25.78
CA ASP A 112 8.61 -17.08 -24.89
C ASP A 112 9.74 -17.22 -23.84
N SER A 113 10.19 -18.44 -23.56
CA SER A 113 11.21 -18.77 -22.56
C SER A 113 12.65 -18.83 -23.10
N THR A 114 12.86 -18.88 -24.42
CA THR A 114 14.17 -19.24 -25.01
C THR A 114 14.94 -18.07 -25.61
N LEU A 115 14.32 -16.90 -25.77
CA LEU A 115 14.95 -15.70 -26.37
C LEU A 115 16.15 -15.17 -25.57
N LEU A 116 16.13 -15.35 -24.25
CA LEU A 116 17.23 -14.99 -23.34
C LEU A 116 18.14 -16.20 -22.99
N SER A 117 17.77 -17.40 -23.42
CA SER A 117 18.54 -18.62 -23.16
C SER A 117 19.70 -18.77 -24.15
N ASP A 118 20.74 -19.52 -23.78
CA ASP A 118 21.93 -19.80 -24.59
C ASP A 118 21.63 -20.55 -25.92
N SER A 119 20.37 -20.84 -26.21
CA SER A 119 19.88 -21.43 -27.46
C SER A 119 20.11 -20.57 -28.71
N VAL A 120 20.34 -19.25 -28.57
CA VAL A 120 20.65 -18.36 -29.71
C VAL A 120 22.15 -18.14 -29.81
N PRO A 121 22.80 -18.49 -30.95
CA PRO A 121 24.20 -18.16 -31.17
C PRO A 121 24.50 -16.67 -30.96
N ARG A 122 25.57 -16.35 -30.22
CA ARG A 122 25.99 -14.96 -29.94
C ARG A 122 25.98 -14.01 -31.15
N PRO A 123 26.49 -14.37 -32.34
CA PRO A 123 26.46 -13.45 -33.48
C PRO A 123 25.05 -13.14 -33.98
N LEU A 124 24.12 -14.10 -33.88
CA LEU A 124 22.70 -13.86 -34.22
C LEU A 124 22.03 -12.98 -33.18
N ARG A 125 22.28 -13.23 -31.88
CA ARG A 125 21.76 -12.40 -30.80
C ARG A 125 22.23 -10.94 -30.93
N ALA A 126 23.49 -10.72 -31.28
CA ALA A 126 24.05 -9.38 -31.51
C ALA A 126 23.32 -8.66 -32.67
N ARG A 127 23.04 -9.36 -33.77
CA ARG A 127 22.26 -8.80 -34.89
C ARG A 127 20.82 -8.48 -34.51
N MET A 128 20.15 -9.37 -33.78
CA MET A 128 18.79 -9.11 -33.27
C MET A 128 18.75 -7.86 -32.40
N LEU A 129 19.72 -7.73 -31.47
CA LEU A 129 19.81 -6.55 -30.61
C LEU A 129 20.07 -5.28 -31.43
N GLN A 130 20.96 -5.36 -32.43
CA GLN A 130 21.26 -4.23 -33.30
C GLN A 130 20.04 -3.79 -34.13
N GLU A 131 19.27 -4.72 -34.68
CA GLU A 131 18.08 -4.40 -35.45
C GLU A 131 16.96 -3.80 -34.57
N ALA A 132 16.82 -4.30 -33.35
CA ALA A 132 15.92 -3.73 -32.35
C ALA A 132 16.34 -2.30 -31.95
N LEU A 133 17.64 -2.08 -31.73
CA LEU A 133 18.22 -0.77 -31.45
C LEU A 133 17.94 0.22 -32.59
N ASP A 134 18.16 -0.20 -33.83
CA ASP A 134 17.95 0.65 -34.99
C ASP A 134 16.47 0.97 -35.22
N SER A 135 15.58 0.03 -34.90
CA SER A 135 14.13 0.24 -34.93
C SER A 135 13.68 1.23 -33.85
N ALA A 136 14.17 1.05 -32.61
CA ALA A 136 13.87 1.95 -31.49
C ALA A 136 14.35 3.39 -31.75
N ARG A 137 15.53 3.55 -32.35
CA ARG A 137 16.08 4.88 -32.71
C ARG A 137 15.25 5.59 -33.77
N ARG A 138 14.77 4.86 -34.78
CA ARG A 138 13.98 5.42 -35.90
C ARG A 138 12.53 5.72 -35.52
N ALA A 139 12.00 5.04 -34.51
CA ALA A 139 10.60 5.17 -34.14
C ALA A 139 10.26 6.51 -33.46
N PRO A 140 9.14 7.16 -33.82
CA PRO A 140 8.62 8.34 -33.13
C PRO A 140 8.10 7.99 -31.72
N LEU A 141 8.01 8.99 -30.84
CA LEU A 141 7.62 8.80 -29.43
C LEU A 141 6.27 8.07 -29.26
N VAL A 142 5.30 8.33 -30.15
CA VAL A 142 3.98 7.68 -30.10
C VAL A 142 4.10 6.17 -30.30
N GLU A 143 4.95 5.74 -31.23
CA GLU A 143 5.18 4.31 -31.49
C GLU A 143 5.94 3.65 -30.33
N ARG A 144 6.93 4.35 -29.76
CA ARG A 144 7.67 3.86 -28.59
C ARG A 144 6.75 3.58 -27.41
N LYS A 145 5.77 4.45 -27.14
CA LYS A 145 4.76 4.24 -26.08
C LYS A 145 3.97 2.94 -26.31
N VAL A 146 3.54 2.69 -27.53
CA VAL A 146 2.77 1.48 -27.87
C VAL A 146 3.60 0.22 -27.69
N VAL A 147 4.87 0.25 -28.12
CA VAL A 147 5.81 -0.88 -27.98
C VAL A 147 6.12 -1.16 -26.51
N VAL A 148 6.43 -0.12 -25.73
CA VAL A 148 6.69 -0.23 -24.28
C VAL A 148 5.45 -0.78 -23.55
N HIS A 149 4.28 -0.21 -23.79
CA HIS A 149 3.02 -0.66 -23.18
C HIS A 149 2.78 -2.16 -23.44
N ARG A 150 3.00 -2.62 -24.67
CA ARG A 150 2.82 -4.03 -25.03
C ARG A 150 3.85 -4.93 -24.37
N ALA A 151 5.12 -4.52 -24.37
CA ALA A 151 6.19 -5.27 -23.72
C ALA A 151 5.92 -5.42 -22.21
N VAL A 152 5.56 -4.34 -21.53
CA VAL A 152 5.21 -4.34 -20.11
C VAL A 152 3.97 -5.21 -19.85
N SER A 153 2.91 -5.05 -20.64
CA SER A 153 1.68 -5.84 -20.50
C SER A 153 1.94 -7.35 -20.64
N SER A 154 2.76 -7.75 -21.62
CA SER A 154 3.16 -9.15 -21.80
C SER A 154 3.93 -9.68 -20.59
N VAL A 155 4.91 -8.92 -20.08
CA VAL A 155 5.70 -9.31 -18.90
C VAL A 155 4.81 -9.43 -17.67
N VAL A 156 3.96 -8.43 -17.40
CA VAL A 156 3.00 -8.45 -16.27
C VAL A 156 2.08 -9.66 -16.36
N LYS A 157 1.58 -9.99 -17.57
CA LYS A 157 0.72 -11.16 -17.79
C LYS A 157 1.47 -12.47 -17.50
N ILE A 158 2.71 -12.62 -17.97
CA ILE A 158 3.52 -13.82 -17.75
C ILE A 158 3.80 -14.00 -16.25
N ILE A 159 4.23 -12.93 -15.57
CA ILE A 159 4.50 -12.95 -14.13
C ILE A 159 3.22 -13.30 -13.37
N GLY A 160 2.09 -12.67 -13.73
CA GLY A 160 0.79 -12.94 -13.12
C GLY A 160 0.35 -14.39 -13.28
N GLN A 161 0.58 -15.00 -14.45
CA GLN A 161 0.21 -16.39 -14.72
C GLN A 161 1.15 -17.41 -14.07
N GLN A 162 2.46 -17.18 -14.06
CA GLN A 162 3.44 -18.14 -13.55
C GLN A 162 3.66 -18.05 -12.04
N VAL A 163 3.75 -16.84 -11.50
CA VAL A 163 4.08 -16.61 -10.08
C VAL A 163 2.81 -16.55 -9.25
N GLY A 164 1.71 -16.05 -9.83
CA GLY A 164 0.43 -15.86 -9.17
C GLY A 164 0.38 -14.54 -8.39
N PHE A 165 -0.73 -13.81 -8.58
CA PHE A 165 -0.99 -12.50 -7.98
C PHE A 165 -0.66 -12.43 -6.49
N SER A 166 -1.07 -13.44 -5.72
CA SER A 166 -0.91 -13.44 -4.26
C SER A 166 0.54 -13.48 -3.80
N LYS A 167 1.45 -14.11 -4.56
CA LYS A 167 2.88 -14.15 -4.22
C LYS A 167 3.55 -12.81 -4.51
N VAL A 168 3.27 -12.22 -5.66
CA VAL A 168 3.82 -10.91 -6.05
C VAL A 168 3.32 -9.84 -5.08
N PHE A 169 2.02 -9.81 -4.80
CA PHE A 169 1.44 -8.87 -3.87
C PHE A 169 2.00 -9.00 -2.44
N ARG A 170 2.26 -10.23 -1.97
CA ARG A 170 2.90 -10.45 -0.67
C ARG A 170 4.36 -9.98 -0.65
N ALA A 171 5.07 -10.08 -1.76
CA ALA A 171 6.45 -9.61 -1.87
C ALA A 171 6.56 -8.07 -1.83
N GLU A 172 5.48 -7.35 -2.10
CA GLU A 172 5.44 -5.89 -1.95
C GLU A 172 5.38 -5.43 -0.49
N PHE A 173 5.09 -6.32 0.46
CA PHE A 173 5.17 -5.97 1.88
C PHE A 173 6.62 -5.93 2.33
N ASP A 174 7.07 -4.74 2.69
CA ASP A 174 8.42 -4.51 3.16
C ASP A 174 8.50 -4.52 4.70
N PHE A 175 9.72 -4.37 5.21
CA PHE A 175 9.97 -4.26 6.64
C PHE A 175 9.21 -3.08 7.28
N TRP A 176 9.05 -1.98 6.55
CA TRP A 176 8.39 -0.77 7.04
C TRP A 176 6.89 -0.98 7.22
N ASP A 177 6.23 -1.70 6.31
CA ASP A 177 4.82 -2.04 6.43
C ASP A 177 4.53 -2.82 7.72
N VAL A 178 5.38 -3.81 8.04
CA VAL A 178 5.28 -4.58 9.28
C VAL A 178 5.48 -3.69 10.49
N LEU A 179 6.47 -2.80 10.45
CA LEU A 179 6.72 -1.83 11.50
C LEU A 179 5.52 -0.89 11.71
N PHE A 180 4.91 -0.39 10.64
CA PHE A 180 3.74 0.49 10.72
C PHE A 180 2.52 -0.24 11.27
N ILE A 181 2.31 -1.51 10.89
CA ILE A 181 1.25 -2.35 11.46
C ILE A 181 1.49 -2.54 12.97
N ALA A 182 2.73 -2.89 13.37
CA ALA A 182 3.09 -3.05 14.77
C ALA A 182 2.91 -1.75 15.58
N LEU A 183 3.25 -0.60 15.00
CA LEU A 183 3.03 0.72 15.58
C LEU A 183 1.53 1.03 15.73
N ALA A 184 0.71 0.71 14.73
CA ALA A 184 -0.74 0.91 14.79
C ALA A 184 -1.38 0.06 15.88
N ILE A 185 -0.97 -1.21 16.00
CA ILE A 185 -1.40 -2.12 17.07
C ILE A 185 -0.97 -1.57 18.44
N SER A 186 0.29 -1.14 18.57
CA SER A 186 0.83 -0.59 19.81
C SER A 186 0.10 0.69 20.24
N ALA A 187 -0.22 1.57 19.28
CA ALA A 187 -0.98 2.78 19.53
C ALA A 187 -2.42 2.46 19.99
N ALA A 188 -3.09 1.51 19.34
CA ALA A 188 -4.41 1.04 19.76
C ALA A 188 -4.39 0.47 21.18
N TRP A 189 -3.38 -0.34 21.52
CA TRP A 189 -3.24 -0.91 22.86
C TRP A 189 -2.99 0.15 23.93
N ARG A 190 -2.19 1.18 23.62
CA ARG A 190 -1.96 2.32 24.51
C ARG A 190 -3.22 3.16 24.74
N ILE A 191 -4.10 3.27 23.75
CA ILE A 191 -5.37 3.99 23.88
C ILE A 191 -6.34 3.16 24.73
N ALA A 192 -6.43 1.84 24.49
CA ALA A 192 -7.28 0.94 25.25
C ALA A 192 -6.87 0.85 26.74
N SER A 193 -5.57 0.84 27.03
CA SER A 193 -5.06 0.84 28.41
C SER A 193 -5.25 2.18 29.14
N LYS A 194 -5.31 3.31 28.44
CA LYS A 194 -5.68 4.59 29.06
C LYS A 194 -7.15 4.66 29.42
N SER A 195 -8.04 4.11 28.60
CA SER A 195 -9.48 4.13 28.87
C SER A 195 -9.91 3.29 30.08
N SER A 196 -9.20 2.19 30.37
CA SER A 196 -9.50 1.37 31.55
C SER A 196 -9.19 2.12 32.86
N GLY A 197 -8.13 2.94 32.87
CA GLY A 197 -7.78 3.78 34.02
C GLY A 197 -8.80 4.88 34.30
N THR A 198 -9.33 5.53 33.27
CA THR A 198 -10.36 6.58 33.43
C THR A 198 -11.71 6.00 33.83
N GLN A 199 -12.11 4.83 33.30
CA GLN A 199 -13.34 4.17 33.75
C GLN A 199 -13.27 3.76 35.23
N HIS A 200 -12.14 3.21 35.67
CA HIS A 200 -11.96 2.80 37.06
C HIS A 200 -11.95 3.99 38.03
N ALA A 201 -11.34 5.11 37.65
CA ALA A 201 -11.35 6.32 38.46
C ALA A 201 -12.76 6.92 38.60
N ALA A 202 -13.54 6.95 37.50
CA ALA A 202 -14.91 7.45 37.52
C ALA A 202 -15.83 6.61 38.42
N THR A 203 -15.71 5.28 38.37
CA THR A 203 -16.50 4.39 39.25
C THR A 203 -16.15 4.57 40.73
N VAL A 204 -14.87 4.79 41.05
CA VAL A 204 -14.42 5.01 42.44
C VAL A 204 -14.90 6.37 42.98
N GLU A 205 -14.95 7.41 42.15
CA GLU A 205 -15.51 8.71 42.54
C GLU A 205 -17.01 8.64 42.76
N GLU A 206 -17.74 7.91 41.92
CA GLU A 206 -19.19 7.70 42.05
C GLU A 206 -19.55 6.93 43.33
N GLU A 207 -18.82 5.85 43.64
CA GLU A 207 -18.97 5.10 44.90
C GLU A 207 -18.68 5.97 46.13
N ARG A 208 -17.64 6.80 46.09
CA ARG A 208 -17.31 7.74 47.18
C ARG A 208 -18.34 8.84 47.35
N ALA A 209 -18.90 9.35 46.25
CA ALA A 209 -19.97 10.34 46.31
C ALA A 209 -21.25 9.74 46.90
N ALA A 210 -21.59 8.51 46.54
CA ALA A 210 -22.71 7.77 47.10
C ALA A 210 -22.51 7.51 48.60
N SER A 211 -21.32 7.07 49.04
CA SER A 211 -21.04 6.82 50.45
C SER A 211 -21.12 8.10 51.30
N LEU A 212 -20.63 9.24 50.78
CA LEU A 212 -20.73 10.53 51.47
C LEU A 212 -22.16 11.05 51.55
N ALA A 213 -22.98 10.80 50.53
CA ALA A 213 -24.40 11.16 50.55
C ALA A 213 -25.17 10.33 51.58
N GLU A 214 -24.86 9.03 51.70
CA GLU A 214 -25.45 8.15 52.71
C GLU A 214 -25.03 8.56 54.13
N GLU A 215 -23.75 8.89 54.34
CA GLU A 215 -23.27 9.35 55.65
C GLU A 215 -23.93 10.67 56.07
N ARG A 216 -24.14 11.60 55.11
CA ARG A 216 -24.87 12.85 55.37
C ARG A 216 -26.33 12.60 55.75
N ARG A 217 -27.01 11.65 55.10
CA ARG A 217 -28.38 11.25 55.47
C ARG A 217 -28.43 10.69 56.88
N ARG A 218 -27.51 9.79 57.23
CA ARG A 218 -27.44 9.22 58.59
C ARG A 218 -27.23 10.30 59.65
N ARG A 219 -26.30 11.24 59.43
CA ARG A 219 -26.10 12.36 60.36
C ARG A 219 -27.32 13.28 60.45
N GLN A 220 -28.01 13.54 59.35
CA GLN A 220 -29.26 14.32 59.37
C GLN A 220 -30.37 13.61 60.14
N GLU A 221 -30.51 12.29 59.99
CA GLU A 221 -31.44 11.49 60.76
C GLU A 221 -31.10 11.45 62.25
N GLU A 222 -29.81 11.33 62.61
CA GLU A 222 -29.35 11.42 63.99
C GLU A 222 -29.66 12.79 64.61
N VAL A 223 -29.41 13.88 63.87
CA VAL A 223 -29.74 15.24 64.32
C VAL A 223 -31.26 15.42 64.46
N ARG A 224 -32.07 14.84 63.56
CA ARG A 224 -33.54 14.87 63.67
C ARG A 224 -34.06 14.09 64.85
N ARG A 225 -33.52 12.88 65.10
CA ARG A 225 -33.84 12.09 66.31
C ARG A 225 -33.49 12.85 67.59
N ALA A 226 -32.34 13.53 67.61
CA ALA A 226 -31.93 14.36 68.74
C ALA A 226 -32.86 15.57 68.97
N ARG A 227 -33.56 16.04 67.93
CA ARG A 227 -34.57 17.11 68.01
C ARG A 227 -36.00 16.64 68.31
N GLY A 228 -36.25 15.32 68.33
CA GLY A 228 -37.58 14.76 68.62
C GLY A 228 -38.61 14.89 67.49
N GLU A 229 -38.17 15.11 66.24
CA GLU A 229 -39.06 15.13 65.08
C GLU A 229 -39.49 13.69 64.70
N PRO A 230 -40.78 13.42 64.40
CA PRO A 230 -41.22 12.09 63.96
C PRO A 230 -40.69 11.76 62.56
N PRO A 231 -40.40 10.48 62.26
CA PRO A 231 -39.94 10.07 60.93
C PRO A 231 -41.04 10.29 59.89
N SER A 232 -40.65 10.80 58.71
CA SER A 232 -41.50 10.92 57.52
C SER A 232 -41.44 9.66 56.68
#